data_AF-A0A0A2FEI3-F1
#
_entry.id   AF-A0A0A2FEI3-F1
#
_cell.length_a   1.000
_cell.length_b   1.000
_cell.length_c   1.000
_cell.angle_alpha   90.00
_cell.angle_beta   90.00
_cell.angle_gamma   90.00
#
_symmetry.space_group_name_H-M   'P 1'
#
loop_
_entity.id
_entity.type
_entity.pdbx_description
1 polymer ?
#
loop_
_entity_poly.entity_id
_entity_poly.type
_entity_poly.pdbx_seq_one_letter_code
_entity_poly.pdbx_strand_id
1 'polypeptide(L)'
;MVKAEVKTTQQDKLWNGGKTKEIPLSKDQRQMGGEHYTNDRLNRASNGDDGYTDGRSSEQAEMALEAQREAINNGAEVKTEKIDIYVDQNGRLRGEPQIRKW
;
A
#
# COMPACT_ATOMS: atom_id res chain seq x y z
N MET A 1 -10.18 5.79 -10.36
CA MET A 1 -9.09 6.10 -9.41
C MET A 1 -8.47 4.80 -8.93
N VAL A 2 -7.16 4.74 -8.76
CA VAL A 2 -6.47 3.58 -8.16
C VAL A 2 -5.83 4.03 -6.86
N LYS A 3 -6.10 3.28 -5.79
CA LYS A 3 -5.44 3.40 -4.50
C LYS A 3 -4.45 2.26 -4.37
N ALA A 4 -3.16 2.57 -4.37
CA ALA A 4 -2.10 1.58 -4.33
C ALA A 4 -1.48 1.48 -2.94
N GLU A 5 -1.51 0.29 -2.33
CA GLU A 5 -0.65 -0.02 -1.18
C GLU A 5 0.72 -0.46 -1.69
N VAL A 6 1.75 0.33 -1.40
CA VAL A 6 3.12 0.03 -1.79
C VAL A 6 3.87 -0.64 -0.65
N LYS A 7 4.45 -1.81 -0.91
CA LYS A 7 5.32 -2.51 0.04
C LYS A 7 6.71 -2.70 -0.54
N THR A 8 7.69 -2.07 0.10
CA THR A 8 9.10 -2.20 -0.28
C THR A 8 9.79 -3.26 0.58
N THR A 9 10.67 -4.06 -0.01
CA THR A 9 11.50 -5.04 0.72
C THR A 9 12.93 -5.09 0.24
N GLN A 10 13.85 -5.24 1.19
CA GLN A 10 15.29 -5.50 0.99
C GLN A 10 15.66 -6.96 1.31
N GLN A 11 14.69 -7.81 1.63
CA GLN A 11 14.97 -9.15 2.13
C GLN A 11 15.50 -10.08 1.04
N ASP A 12 16.80 -10.38 1.09
CA ASP A 12 17.47 -11.29 0.16
C ASP A 12 16.88 -12.72 0.16
N LYS A 13 16.10 -13.14 1.17
CA LYS A 13 15.40 -14.47 1.18
C LYS A 13 14.14 -14.51 0.31
N LEU A 14 13.54 -13.35 0.06
CA LEU A 14 12.55 -13.18 -1.01
C LEU A 14 13.23 -13.15 -2.38
N TRP A 15 14.55 -13.35 -2.35
CA TRP A 15 15.50 -13.60 -3.39
C TRP A 15 15.45 -15.02 -3.98
N ASN A 16 15.22 -15.31 -5.27
CA ASN A 16 15.58 -16.64 -5.80
C ASN A 16 16.34 -16.57 -7.12
N GLY A 17 17.66 -16.36 -7.03
CA GLY A 17 18.58 -16.52 -8.16
C GLY A 17 18.20 -15.74 -9.42
N GLY A 18 17.58 -14.57 -9.31
CA GLY A 18 17.02 -13.88 -10.49
C GLY A 18 15.50 -13.68 -10.46
N LYS A 19 14.76 -14.34 -9.56
CA LYS A 19 13.29 -14.19 -9.47
C LYS A 19 12.78 -13.76 -8.09
N THR A 20 11.98 -12.70 -8.06
CA THR A 20 11.40 -12.13 -6.83
C THR A 20 10.30 -13.04 -6.33
N LYS A 21 10.37 -13.43 -5.05
CA LYS A 21 9.27 -14.13 -4.37
C LYS A 21 8.29 -13.11 -3.82
N GLU A 22 7.01 -13.46 -3.95
CA GLU A 22 5.87 -12.83 -3.29
C GLU A 22 6.18 -12.38 -1.84
N ILE A 23 6.00 -11.08 -1.57
CA ILE A 23 5.98 -10.58 -0.19
C ILE A 23 4.69 -11.05 0.49
N PRO A 24 4.77 -11.80 1.61
CA PRO A 24 3.59 -12.32 2.26
C PRO A 24 2.69 -11.19 2.79
N LEU A 25 1.39 -11.40 2.64
CA LEU A 25 0.35 -10.59 3.26
C LEU A 25 0.35 -10.78 4.78
N SER A 26 0.10 -9.70 5.53
CA SER A 26 -0.14 -9.79 6.96
C SER A 26 -1.41 -10.61 7.26
N LYS A 27 -1.63 -10.94 8.53
CA LYS A 27 -2.88 -11.60 8.94
C LYS A 27 -4.09 -10.72 8.61
N ASP A 28 -4.02 -9.44 8.94
CA ASP A 28 -5.11 -8.48 8.73
C ASP A 28 -5.40 -8.26 7.24
N GLN A 29 -4.36 -8.18 6.41
CA GLN A 29 -4.51 -8.09 4.95
C GLN A 29 -5.29 -9.29 4.38
N ARG A 30 -5.00 -10.50 4.87
CA ARG A 30 -5.70 -11.72 4.43
C ARG A 30 -7.14 -11.80 4.94
N GLN A 31 -7.42 -11.25 6.12
CA GLN A 31 -8.74 -11.35 6.75
C GLN A 31 -9.69 -10.24 6.28
N MET A 32 -9.19 -9.03 6.08
CA MET A 32 -9.99 -7.87 5.69
C MET A 32 -10.14 -7.76 4.17
N GLY A 33 -9.17 -8.28 3.41
CA GLY A 33 -9.05 -7.98 1.99
C GLY A 33 -8.50 -6.58 1.74
N GLY A 34 -8.07 -6.32 0.51
CA GLY A 34 -7.33 -5.12 0.15
C GLY A 34 -8.04 -3.82 0.43
N GLU A 35 -9.26 -3.68 -0.07
CA GLU A 35 -10.02 -2.44 0.03
C GLU A 35 -10.25 -2.04 1.49
N HIS A 36 -10.73 -2.97 2.31
CA HIS A 36 -10.98 -2.71 3.73
C HIS A 36 -9.69 -2.45 4.50
N TYR A 37 -8.63 -3.22 4.26
CA TYR A 37 -7.34 -3.00 4.91
C TYR A 37 -6.76 -1.62 4.58
N THR A 38 -6.75 -1.23 3.30
CA THR A 38 -6.20 0.08 2.91
C THR A 38 -7.07 1.24 3.42
N ASN A 39 -8.39 1.11 3.43
CA ASN A 39 -9.29 2.12 4.03
C ASN A 39 -9.06 2.25 5.55
N ASP A 40 -8.94 1.13 6.27
CA ASP A 40 -8.65 1.15 7.71
C ASP A 40 -7.33 1.88 8.01
N ARG A 41 -6.27 1.60 7.24
CA ARG A 41 -4.97 2.28 7.40
C ARG A 41 -5.04 3.77 7.10
N LEU A 42 -5.76 4.19 6.06
CA LEU A 42 -5.96 5.61 5.77
C LEU A 42 -6.72 6.32 6.89
N ASN A 43 -7.79 5.71 7.43
CA ASN A 43 -8.55 6.31 8.53
C ASN A 43 -7.73 6.42 9.82
N ARG A 44 -6.91 5.40 10.14
CA ARG A 44 -6.00 5.49 11.29
C ARG A 44 -4.96 6.59 11.09
N ALA A 45 -4.38 6.67 9.90
CA ALA A 45 -3.41 7.71 9.59
C ALA A 45 -4.02 9.12 9.70
N SER A 46 -5.22 9.36 9.15
CA SER A 46 -5.91 10.65 9.26
C SER A 46 -6.20 11.04 10.70
N ASN A 47 -6.50 10.07 11.56
CA ASN A 47 -6.75 10.31 12.98
C ASN A 47 -5.46 10.47 13.82
N GLY A 48 -4.28 10.28 13.23
CA GLY A 48 -3.00 10.28 13.95
C GLY A 48 -2.78 9.05 14.83
N ASP A 49 -3.54 7.98 14.59
CA ASP A 49 -3.45 6.72 15.33
C ASP A 49 -2.24 5.89 14.85
N ASP A 50 -1.93 4.79 15.56
CA ASP A 50 -1.03 3.73 15.07
C ASP A 50 0.38 4.21 14.65
N GLY A 51 0.90 5.22 15.36
CA GLY A 51 2.25 5.77 15.15
C GLY A 51 2.35 6.86 14.08
N TYR A 52 1.23 7.29 13.49
CA TYR A 52 1.18 8.40 12.53
C TYR A 52 1.17 9.77 13.23
N THR A 53 2.26 10.10 13.92
CA THR A 53 2.32 11.28 14.82
C THR A 53 3.01 12.51 14.21
N ASP A 54 3.56 12.40 13.01
CA ASP A 54 4.32 13.49 12.37
C ASP A 54 3.44 14.58 11.72
N GLY A 55 2.12 14.44 11.79
CA GLY A 55 1.12 15.35 11.22
C GLY A 55 1.02 15.30 9.70
N ARG A 56 2.16 15.16 9.01
CA ARG A 56 2.24 15.01 7.54
C ARG A 56 1.51 13.76 7.07
N SER A 57 1.68 12.64 7.78
CA SER A 57 0.99 11.40 7.42
C SER A 57 -0.53 11.54 7.52
N SER A 58 -1.01 12.28 8.50
CA SER A 58 -2.45 12.55 8.71
C SER A 58 -3.02 13.45 7.62
N GLU A 59 -2.34 14.54 7.28
CA GLU A 59 -2.73 15.44 6.20
C GLU A 59 -2.81 14.69 4.84
N GLN A 60 -1.79 13.89 4.52
CA GLN A 60 -1.79 13.11 3.28
C GLN A 60 -2.89 12.04 3.27
N ALA A 61 -3.20 11.45 4.41
CA ALA A 61 -4.29 10.48 4.53
C ALA A 61 -5.66 11.15 4.36
N GLU A 62 -5.87 12.34 4.92
CA GLU A 62 -7.09 13.13 4.72
C GLU A 62 -7.28 13.50 3.24
N MET A 63 -6.23 13.99 2.58
CA MET A 63 -6.25 14.30 1.14
C MET A 63 -6.60 13.06 0.30
N ALA A 64 -6.05 11.90 0.65
CA ALA A 64 -6.34 10.65 -0.07
C ALA A 64 -7.81 10.21 0.13
N LEU A 65 -8.35 10.36 1.34
CA LEU A 65 -9.75 10.07 1.64
C LEU A 65 -10.70 11.05 0.94
N GLU A 66 -10.34 12.32 0.84
CA GLU A 66 -11.11 13.32 0.10
C GLU A 66 -11.14 13.02 -1.40
N ALA A 67 -9.97 12.76 -2.01
CA ALA A 67 -9.89 12.36 -3.41
C ALA A 67 -10.70 11.09 -3.71
N GLN A 68 -10.74 10.14 -2.77
CA GLN A 68 -11.58 8.95 -2.87
C GLN A 68 -13.07 9.32 -2.85
N ARG A 69 -13.51 10.19 -1.93
CA ARG A 69 -14.91 10.64 -1.86
C ARG A 69 -15.31 11.38 -3.14
N GLU A 70 -14.48 12.28 -3.65
CA GLU A 70 -14.73 12.98 -4.90
C GLU A 70 -14.84 12.03 -6.09
N ALA A 71 -13.93 11.05 -6.20
CA ALA A 71 -14.00 10.04 -7.26
C ALA A 71 -15.32 9.26 -7.21
N ILE A 72 -15.75 8.82 -6.02
CA ILE A 72 -17.02 8.11 -5.83
C ILE A 72 -18.21 9.00 -6.19
N ASN A 73 -18.21 10.25 -5.73
CA ASN A 73 -19.29 11.22 -6.02
C ASN A 73 -19.40 11.53 -7.51
N ASN A 74 -18.28 11.48 -8.25
CA ASN A 74 -18.22 11.64 -9.69
C ASN A 74 -18.52 10.34 -10.47
N GLY A 75 -18.92 9.26 -9.78
CA GLY A 75 -19.23 7.97 -10.40
C GLY A 75 -18.01 7.21 -10.91
N ALA A 76 -16.80 7.59 -10.52
CA ALA A 76 -15.58 6.89 -10.92
C ALA A 76 -15.39 5.62 -10.09
N GLU A 77 -14.95 4.56 -10.75
CA GLU A 77 -14.54 3.33 -10.07
C GLU A 77 -13.27 3.57 -9.23
N VAL A 78 -13.29 3.18 -7.96
CA VAL A 78 -12.12 3.22 -7.07
C VAL A 78 -11.60 1.80 -6.89
N LYS A 79 -10.43 1.51 -7.48
CA LYS A 79 -9.75 0.22 -7.37
C LYS A 79 -8.71 0.27 -6.27
N THR A 80 -8.54 -0.85 -5.56
CA THR A 80 -7.44 -1.00 -4.59
C THR A 80 -6.44 -2.02 -5.13
N GLU A 81 -5.20 -1.59 -5.28
CA GLU A 81 -4.10 -2.43 -5.78
C GLU A 81 -3.01 -2.55 -4.71
N LYS A 82 -2.27 -3.65 -4.75
CA LYS A 82 -1.06 -3.82 -3.96
C LYS A 82 0.14 -3.87 -4.90
N ILE A 83 1.18 -3.09 -4.61
CA ILE A 83 2.39 -3.03 -5.41
C ILE A 83 3.56 -3.44 -4.54
N ASP A 84 4.24 -4.52 -4.93
CA ASP A 84 5.47 -4.95 -4.28
C ASP A 84 6.68 -4.38 -5.02
N ILE A 85 7.56 -3.70 -4.27
CA ILE A 85 8.80 -3.12 -4.77
C ILE A 85 9.98 -3.83 -4.10
N TYR A 86 10.88 -4.38 -4.92
CA TYR A 86 12.10 -5.03 -4.45
C TYR A 86 13.26 -4.08 -4.68
N VAL A 87 14.05 -3.83 -3.63
CA VAL A 87 15.23 -2.97 -3.73
C VAL A 87 16.47 -3.68 -3.20
N ASP A 88 17.63 -3.30 -3.70
CA ASP A 88 18.91 -3.76 -3.19
C ASP A 88 19.27 -3.10 -1.85
N GLN A 89 20.40 -3.50 -1.29
CA GLN A 89 20.92 -2.96 -0.03
C GLN A 89 21.22 -1.45 -0.10
N ASN A 90 21.35 -0.88 -1.31
CA ASN A 90 21.57 0.55 -1.55
C ASN A 90 20.27 1.29 -1.90
N GLY A 91 19.11 0.63 -1.83
CA GLY A 91 17.81 1.21 -2.17
C GLY A 91 17.52 1.32 -3.67
N ARG A 92 18.33 0.69 -4.54
CA ARG A 92 18.09 0.66 -5.99
C ARG A 92 17.08 -0.42 -6.34
N LEU A 93 16.19 -0.13 -7.29
CA LEU A 93 15.19 -1.09 -7.77
C LEU A 93 15.88 -2.37 -8.29
N ARG A 94 15.43 -3.51 -7.78
CA ARG A 94 15.75 -4.85 -8.27
C ARG A 94 14.56 -5.37 -9.07
N GLY A 95 14.49 -4.94 -10.33
CA GLY A 95 13.41 -5.31 -11.25
C GLY A 95 12.22 -4.33 -11.23
N GLU A 96 11.17 -4.71 -11.94
CA GLU A 96 9.96 -3.88 -12.07
C GLU A 96 9.01 -4.08 -10.88
N PRO A 97 8.32 -3.01 -10.42
CA PRO A 97 7.23 -3.13 -9.44
C PRO A 97 6.17 -4.14 -9.88
N GLN A 98 5.70 -4.97 -8.94
CA GLN A 98 4.75 -6.05 -9.24
C GLN A 98 3.38 -5.73 -8.65
N ILE A 99 2.36 -5.61 -9.50
CA ILE A 99 0.95 -5.49 -9.07
C ILE A 99 0.47 -6.86 -8.60
N ARG A 100 -0.14 -6.91 -7.42
CA ARG A 100 -0.61 -8.12 -6.75
C ARG A 100 -2.13 -8.14 -6.68
N LYS A 101 -2.69 -9.34 -6.74
CA LYS A 101 -4.07 -9.59 -6.31
C LYS A 101 -4.09 -9.73 -4.78
N TRP A 102 -5.17 -9.27 -4.18
CA TRP A 102 -5.44 -9.36 -2.75
C TRP A 102 -5.93 -10.74 -2.33
#